data_AF-A0A7G9SNE1-F1
#
_entry.id   AF-A0A7G9SNE1-F1
#
_cell.length_a   1.000
_cell.length_b   1.000
_cell.length_c   1.000
_cell.angle_alpha   90.00
_cell.angle_beta   90.00
_cell.angle_gamma   90.00
#
_symmetry.space_group_name_H-M   'P 1'
#
loop_
_entity.id
_entity.type
_entity.pdbx_description
1 polymer ?
#
loop_
_entity_poly.entity_id
_entity_poly.type
_entity_poly.pdbx_seq_one_letter_code
_entity_poly.pdbx_strand_id
1 'polypeptide(L)'
;MTFSDIYWRFFNFFVRRVVAITWVVIGLLIACANVPLLLPGATIEADGTSTDDLVYRVCAVVLPLLAAIAGVLLFRAEPYRPQK
;
A
#
# COMPACT_ATOMS: atom_id res chain seq x y z
N MET A 1 -10.01 -17.29 -29.12
CA MET A 1 -9.45 -16.73 -27.86
C MET A 1 -8.35 -17.67 -27.42
N THR A 2 -7.10 -17.22 -27.36
CA THR A 2 -5.98 -18.11 -26.99
C THR A 2 -5.89 -18.22 -25.47
N PHE A 3 -5.31 -19.30 -24.95
CA PHE A 3 -5.08 -19.49 -23.51
C PHE A 3 -4.30 -18.30 -22.89
N SER A 4 -3.35 -17.75 -23.65
CA SER A 4 -2.58 -16.55 -23.28
C SER A 4 -3.48 -15.34 -23.01
N ASP A 5 -4.47 -15.07 -23.87
CA ASP A 5 -5.38 -13.93 -23.71
C ASP A 5 -6.21 -14.01 -22.42
N ILE A 6 -6.63 -15.23 -22.03
CA ILE A 6 -7.42 -15.47 -20.83
C ILE A 6 -6.56 -15.25 -19.58
N TYR A 7 -5.33 -15.78 -19.58
CA TYR A 7 -4.39 -15.58 -18.48
C TYR A 7 -4.13 -14.09 -18.23
N TRP A 8 -3.82 -13.31 -19.27
CA TRP A 8 -3.53 -11.88 -19.12
C TRP A 8 -4.75 -11.07 -18.69
N ARG A 9 -5.96 -11.45 -19.12
CA ARG A 9 -7.20 -10.85 -18.62
C ARG A 9 -7.40 -11.11 -17.14
N PHE A 10 -7.21 -12.35 -16.69
CA PHE A 10 -7.33 -12.72 -15.29
C PHE A 10 -6.26 -12.05 -14.43
N PHE A 11 -5.00 -12.04 -14.87
CA PHE A 11 -3.90 -11.35 -14.21
C PHE A 11 -4.20 -9.87 -14.01
N ASN A 12 -4.59 -9.16 -15.08
CA ASN A 12 -4.94 -7.75 -14.99
C ASN A 12 -6.13 -7.50 -14.07
N PHE A 13 -7.14 -8.37 -14.09
CA PHE A 13 -8.26 -8.27 -13.17
C PHE A 13 -7.81 -8.44 -11.71
N PHE A 14 -7.04 -9.50 -11.43
CA PHE A 14 -6.56 -9.81 -10.09
C PHE A 14 -5.68 -8.68 -9.53
N VAL A 15 -4.67 -8.24 -10.28
CA VAL A 15 -3.76 -7.17 -9.83
C VAL A 15 -4.51 -5.85 -9.64
N ARG A 16 -5.34 -5.45 -10.60
CA ARG A 16 -5.98 -4.12 -10.56
C ARG A 16 -7.20 -4.04 -9.67
N ARG A 17 -7.89 -5.16 -9.39
CA ARG A 17 -9.10 -5.17 -8.56
C ARG A 17 -8.87 -5.77 -7.19
N VAL A 18 -8.09 -6.85 -7.08
CA VAL A 18 -7.87 -7.50 -5.79
C VAL A 18 -6.67 -6.86 -5.09
N VAL A 19 -5.49 -6.93 -5.71
CA VAL A 19 -4.25 -6.45 -5.08
C VAL A 19 -4.30 -4.94 -4.83
N ALA A 20 -4.73 -4.15 -5.81
CA ALA A 20 -4.85 -2.71 -5.67
C ALA A 20 -5.80 -2.29 -4.53
N ILE A 21 -7.00 -2.88 -4.43
CA ILE A 21 -7.95 -2.56 -3.35
C ILE A 21 -7.37 -2.96 -2.00
N THR A 22 -6.74 -4.13 -1.90
CA THR A 22 -6.08 -4.58 -0.67
C THR A 22 -5.00 -3.59 -0.22
N TRP A 23 -4.17 -3.10 -1.14
CA TRP A 23 -3.14 -2.09 -0.83
C TRP A 23 -3.74 -0.77 -0.35
N VAL A 24 -4.82 -0.30 -0.98
CA VAL A 24 -5.54 0.91 -0.55
C VAL A 24 -6.10 0.73 0.85
N VAL A 25 -6.87 -0.33 1.08
CA VAL A 25 -7.58 -0.56 2.35
C VAL A 25 -6.59 -0.78 3.49
N ILE A 26 -5.61 -1.66 3.32
CA ILE A 26 -4.62 -1.95 4.36
C ILE A 26 -3.74 -0.73 4.61
N GLY A 27 -3.25 -0.06 3.57
CA GLY A 27 -2.42 1.14 3.71
C GLY A 27 -3.14 2.25 4.45
N LEU A 28 -4.43 2.48 4.15
CA LEU A 28 -5.24 3.50 4.83
C LEU A 28 -5.55 3.12 6.28
N LEU A 29 -5.89 1.85 6.55
CA LEU A 29 -6.14 1.37 7.92
C LEU A 29 -4.90 1.51 8.80
N ILE A 30 -3.73 1.08 8.31
CA ILE A 30 -2.47 1.20 9.05
C ILE A 30 -2.09 2.67 9.24
N ALA A 31 -2.26 3.52 8.21
CA ALA A 31 -2.03 4.95 8.33
C ALA A 31 -2.91 5.55 9.43
N CYS A 32 -4.23 5.30 9.40
CA CYS A 32 -5.16 5.77 10.42
C CYS A 32 -4.82 5.26 11.83
N ALA A 33 -4.40 3.99 11.96
CA ALA A 33 -3.98 3.41 13.23
C ALA A 33 -2.70 4.06 13.79
N ASN A 34 -1.81 4.52 12.92
CA ASN A 34 -0.54 5.16 13.29
C ASN A 34 -0.64 6.69 13.43
N VAL A 35 -1.72 7.35 12.97
CA VAL A 35 -1.91 8.81 13.16
C VAL A 35 -1.77 9.25 14.61
N PRO A 36 -2.29 8.54 15.63
CA PRO A 36 -2.08 8.89 17.04
C PRO A 36 -0.62 8.91 17.46
N LEU A 37 0.28 8.17 16.77
CA LEU A 37 1.72 8.21 17.03
C LEU A 37 2.33 9.57 16.70
N LEU A 38 1.64 10.48 16.01
CA LEU A 38 2.11 11.84 15.76
C LEU A 38 1.82 12.80 16.92
N LEU A 39 1.04 12.39 17.91
CA LEU A 39 0.73 13.22 19.07
C LEU A 39 1.95 13.38 20.00
N PRO A 40 2.16 14.57 20.60
CA PRO A 40 3.28 14.78 21.51
C PRO A 40 3.26 13.78 22.67
N GLY A 41 4.42 13.16 22.96
CA GLY A 41 4.56 12.14 24.00
C GLY A 41 4.34 10.69 23.55
N ALA A 42 3.91 10.45 22.30
CA ALA A 42 3.84 9.10 21.76
C ALA A 42 5.24 8.55 21.39
N THR A 43 5.45 7.27 21.63
CA THR A 43 6.67 6.53 21.28
C THR A 43 6.34 5.41 20.31
N ILE A 44 7.33 5.02 19.49
CA ILE A 44 7.23 3.89 18.58
C ILE A 44 8.33 2.88 18.91
N GLU A 45 8.01 1.59 18.84
CA GLU A 45 9.03 0.56 19.01
C GLU A 45 9.85 0.43 17.73
N ALA A 46 11.15 0.74 17.83
CA ALA A 46 12.16 0.52 16.79
C ALA A 46 13.29 -0.31 17.40
N ASP A 47 13.63 -1.42 16.76
CA ASP A 47 14.70 -2.34 17.21
C ASP A 47 14.59 -2.81 18.67
N GLY A 48 13.35 -3.03 19.13
CA GLY A 48 13.07 -3.46 20.51
C GLY A 48 13.22 -2.36 21.57
N THR A 49 13.41 -1.12 21.15
CA THR A 49 13.47 0.06 22.03
C THR A 49 12.38 1.05 21.66
N SER A 50 11.71 1.64 22.66
CA SER A 50 10.77 2.72 22.43
C SER A 50 11.54 3.99 22.09
N THR A 51 11.38 4.49 20.86
CA THR A 51 11.96 5.76 20.41
C THR A 51 10.89 6.84 20.31
N ASP A 52 11.23 8.07 20.68
CA ASP A 52 10.37 9.25 20.52
C ASP A 52 10.68 10.04 19.23
N ASP A 53 11.67 9.56 18.46
CA ASP A 53 12.15 10.21 17.25
C ASP A 53 11.01 10.47 16.27
N LEU A 54 10.82 11.75 15.97
CA LEU A 54 9.81 12.26 15.06
C LEU A 54 9.93 11.61 13.68
N VAL A 55 11.15 11.32 13.20
CA VAL A 55 11.38 10.74 11.87
C VAL A 55 10.74 9.35 11.79
N TYR A 56 11.00 8.49 12.76
CA TYR A 56 10.42 7.13 12.80
C TYR A 56 8.90 7.17 12.89
N ARG A 57 8.36 8.06 13.72
CA ARG A 57 6.91 8.23 13.91
C ARG A 57 6.22 8.75 12.66
N VAL A 58 6.83 9.68 11.94
CA VAL A 58 6.34 10.17 10.64
C VAL A 58 6.41 9.08 9.59
N CYS A 59 7.52 8.34 9.50
CA CYS A 59 7.67 7.21 8.57
C CYS A 59 6.60 6.14 8.76
N ALA A 60 6.23 5.85 10.02
CA ALA A 60 5.18 4.89 10.35
C ALA A 60 3.79 5.27 9.82
N VAL A 61 3.54 6.55 9.55
CA VAL A 61 2.29 7.04 8.95
C VAL A 61 2.44 7.22 7.43
N VAL A 62 3.56 7.78 6.99
CA VAL A 62 3.79 8.12 5.57
C VAL A 62 3.96 6.87 4.71
N LEU A 63 4.69 5.84 5.17
CA LEU A 63 4.91 4.64 4.37
C LEU A 63 3.61 3.87 4.05
N PRO A 64 2.70 3.62 5.01
CA PRO A 64 1.39 3.05 4.70
C PRO A 64 0.54 3.93 3.78
N LEU A 65 0.64 5.26 3.91
CA LEU A 65 -0.05 6.19 3.02
C LEU A 65 0.47 6.09 1.58
N LEU A 66 1.79 5.97 1.39
CA LEU A 66 2.41 5.73 0.08
C LEU A 66 1.98 4.39 -0.51
N ALA A 67 1.85 3.35 0.32
CA ALA A 67 1.29 2.07 -0.13
C ALA A 67 -0.17 2.22 -0.59
N ALA A 68 -0.99 2.98 0.13
CA ALA A 68 -2.35 3.27 -0.30
C ALA A 68 -2.39 4.01 -1.65
N ILE A 69 -1.53 5.02 -1.82
CA ILE A 69 -1.39 5.77 -3.09
C ILE A 69 -0.94 4.83 -4.22
N ALA A 70 0.03 3.94 -3.98
CA ALA A 70 0.46 2.95 -4.95
C ALA A 70 -0.68 2.01 -5.36
N GLY A 71 -1.53 1.60 -4.41
CA GLY A 71 -2.75 0.85 -4.69
C GLY A 71 -3.72 1.61 -5.61
N VAL A 72 -3.93 2.91 -5.38
CA VAL A 72 -4.74 3.76 -6.27
C VAL A 72 -4.12 3.85 -7.68
N LEU A 73 -2.81 4.02 -7.76
CA LEU A 73 -2.10 4.07 -9.04
C LEU A 73 -2.22 2.74 -9.81
N LEU A 74 -2.08 1.60 -9.13
CA LEU A 74 -2.28 0.27 -9.70
C LEU A 74 -3.72 0.06 -10.20
N PHE A 75 -4.71 0.59 -9.48
CA PHE A 75 -6.10 0.54 -9.93
C PHE A 75 -6.30 1.32 -11.23
N ARG A 76 -5.69 2.51 -11.33
CA ARG A 76 -5.77 3.40 -12.50
C ARG A 76 -4.86 3.00 -13.66
N ALA A 77 -3.83 2.19 -13.41
CA ALA A 77 -2.88 1.75 -14.43
C ALA A 77 -3.59 1.03 -15.58
N GLU A 78 -3.08 1.18 -16.80
CA GLU A 78 -3.61 0.49 -17.96
C GLU A 78 -3.40 -1.04 -17.84
N PRO A 79 -4.30 -1.87 -18.41
CA PRO A 79 -4.10 -3.31 -18.39
C PRO A 79 -2.81 -3.66 -19.14
N TYR A 80 -1.90 -4.37 -18.47
CA TYR A 80 -0.67 -4.86 -19.08
C TYR A 80 -1.01 -5.88 -20.17
N ARG A 81 -0.51 -5.63 -21.38
CA ARG A 81 -0.51 -6.63 -22.46
C ARG A 81 0.94 -6.84 -22.86
N PRO A 82 1.46 -8.08 -22.86
CA PRO A 82 2.78 -8.31 -23.43
C PRO A 82 2.74 -7.90 -24.90
N GLN A 83 3.53 -6.89 -25.25
CA GLN A 83 3.86 -6.63 -26.65
C GLN A 83 4.87 -7.70 -27.04
N LYS A 84 4.56 -8.42 -28.13
CA LYS A 84 5.29 -9.58 -28.63
C LYS A 84 6.81 -9.41 -28.59
#